data_AF-A0A9W8GTW2-F1
#
_entry.id   AF-A0A9W8GTW2-F1
#
_cell.length_a   1.000
_cell.length_b   1.000
_cell.length_c   1.000
_cell.angle_alpha   90.00
_cell.angle_beta   90.00
_cell.angle_gamma   90.00
#
_symmetry.space_group_name_H-M   'P 1'
#
loop_
_entity.id
_entity.type
_entity.pdbx_description
1 polymer ?
#
loop_
_entity_poly.entity_id
_entity_poly.type
_entity_poly.pdbx_seq_one_letter_code
_entity_poly.pdbx_strand_id
1 'polypeptide(L)'
;MSAIFVPAEPRFAIHRSEYALDPITCAPTKLSAENSSIGEDGASFINVLVMTHSGKSDKPGMVWVWAQVTPGRRARTAAMTNLALSMPPSSGFHTRASASQLMGAGAADDPTVDIARRLSSRFKRPIFVSLNNVSTSRLTTSAAGPSLALSMAQADELVALESCLVAELKQAL
;
A
#
# COMPACT_ATOMS: atom_id res chain seq x y z
N MET A 1 35.85 24.54 -25.94
CA MET A 1 34.67 24.49 -25.03
C MET A 1 34.71 23.17 -24.29
N SER A 2 34.92 23.17 -22.97
CA SER A 2 34.82 21.95 -22.15
C SER A 2 33.39 21.80 -21.63
N ALA A 3 32.72 20.70 -21.96
CA ALA A 3 31.42 20.38 -21.38
C ALA A 3 31.63 19.88 -19.95
N ILE A 4 30.97 20.53 -18.98
CA ILE A 4 30.95 20.07 -17.59
C ILE A 4 29.80 19.08 -17.46
N PHE A 5 30.12 17.82 -17.19
CA PHE A 5 29.13 16.81 -16.87
C PHE A 5 28.75 16.96 -15.39
N VAL A 6 27.55 17.45 -15.11
CA VAL A 6 27.00 17.49 -13.76
C VAL A 6 26.10 16.27 -13.59
N PRO A 7 26.52 15.23 -12.84
CA PRO A 7 25.64 14.11 -12.55
C PRO A 7 24.45 14.61 -11.72
N ALA A 8 23.26 14.51 -12.28
CA ALA A 8 22.03 14.80 -11.56
C ALA A 8 21.72 13.61 -10.63
N GLU A 9 21.51 13.86 -9.35
CA GLU A 9 21.06 12.83 -8.41
C GLU A 9 19.73 12.22 -8.86
N PRO A 10 19.53 10.90 -8.66
CA PRO A 10 18.28 10.24 -9.00
C PRO A 10 17.15 10.88 -8.20
N ARG A 11 16.19 11.48 -8.90
CA ARG A 11 15.01 12.16 -8.32
C ARG A 11 13.99 11.20 -7.72
N PHE A 12 14.25 9.90 -7.80
CA PHE A 12 13.36 8.85 -7.37
C PHE A 12 14.10 7.96 -6.38
N ALA A 13 13.50 7.73 -5.22
CA ALA A 13 13.92 6.71 -4.28
C ALA A 13 12.87 5.60 -4.24
N ILE A 14 13.33 4.35 -4.15
CA ILE A 14 12.48 3.18 -4.06
C ILE A 14 12.79 2.46 -2.76
N HIS A 15 11.75 2.24 -1.97
CA HIS A 15 11.78 1.51 -0.72
C HIS A 15 10.89 0.27 -0.85
N ARG A 16 11.44 -0.90 -0.51
CA ARG A 16 10.76 -2.20 -0.60
C ARG A 16 10.78 -2.88 0.74
N SER A 17 9.68 -3.48 1.13
CA SER A 17 9.59 -4.24 2.36
C SER A 17 8.56 -5.35 2.24
N GLU A 18 8.83 -6.45 2.94
CA GLU A 18 8.00 -7.63 2.98
C GLU A 18 7.63 -7.92 4.43
N TYR A 19 6.39 -8.32 4.66
CA TYR A 19 5.85 -8.67 5.96
C TYR A 19 5.18 -10.04 5.90
N ALA A 20 5.37 -10.85 6.93
CA ALA A 20 4.53 -12.01 7.18
C ALA A 20 3.36 -11.58 8.07
N LEU A 21 2.15 -12.05 7.76
CA LEU A 21 0.97 -11.94 8.61
C LEU A 21 0.76 -13.24 9.36
N ASP A 22 0.65 -13.13 10.68
CA ASP A 22 0.18 -14.23 11.52
C ASP A 22 -1.27 -14.58 11.14
N PRO A 23 -1.58 -15.85 10.81
CA PRO A 23 -2.93 -16.26 10.40
C PRO A 23 -3.97 -16.20 11.54
N ILE A 24 -3.53 -16.13 12.80
CA ILE A 24 -4.39 -16.11 13.99
C ILE A 24 -4.56 -14.67 14.51
N THR A 25 -3.46 -13.95 14.66
CA THR A 25 -3.49 -12.60 15.25
C THR A 25 -3.57 -11.47 14.23
N CYS A 26 -3.35 -11.78 12.94
CA CYS A 26 -3.18 -10.80 11.85
C CYS A 26 -2.08 -9.77 12.11
N ALA A 27 -1.19 -10.02 13.08
CA ALA A 27 -0.08 -9.11 13.39
C ALA A 27 0.99 -9.19 12.27
N PRO A 28 1.37 -8.04 11.65
CA PRO A 28 2.40 -8.04 10.64
C PRO A 28 3.80 -8.05 11.26
N THR A 29 4.64 -8.97 10.81
CA THR A 29 6.06 -9.07 11.19
C THR A 29 6.93 -8.74 9.98
N LYS A 30 7.75 -7.69 10.06
CA LYS A 30 8.65 -7.28 8.97
C LYS A 30 9.72 -8.33 8.76
N LEU A 31 9.83 -8.86 7.55
CA LEU A 31 10.83 -9.84 7.16
C LEU A 31 12.12 -9.12 6.76
N SER A 32 13.25 -9.57 7.32
CA SER A 32 14.58 -9.17 6.86
C SER A 32 15.08 -10.14 5.80
N ALA A 33 16.09 -9.72 5.01
CA ALA A 33 16.76 -10.60 4.04
C ALA A 33 17.31 -11.89 4.68
N GLU A 34 17.65 -11.84 5.97
CA GLU A 34 18.22 -12.94 6.76
C GLU A 34 17.15 -13.87 7.34
N ASN A 35 15.98 -13.34 7.70
CA ASN A 35 14.87 -14.11 8.31
C ASN A 35 13.84 -14.61 7.31
N SER A 36 14.22 -14.63 6.03
CA SER A 36 13.30 -14.92 4.95
C SER A 36 12.70 -16.34 5.03
N SER A 37 13.30 -17.27 5.78
CA SER A 37 12.80 -18.63 5.96
C SER A 37 11.66 -18.80 6.97
N ILE A 38 11.23 -17.75 7.68
CA ILE A 38 10.14 -17.85 8.67
C ILE A 38 8.81 -17.62 7.95
N GLY A 39 8.15 -18.71 7.60
CA GLY A 39 6.74 -18.71 7.20
C GLY A 39 6.09 -19.95 7.77
N GLU A 40 5.21 -19.77 8.75
CA GLU A 40 4.31 -20.85 9.18
C GLU A 40 3.43 -21.27 8.00
N ASP A 41 3.13 -22.56 7.90
CA ASP A 41 2.23 -23.10 6.88
C ASP A 41 0.88 -22.35 6.94
N GLY A 42 0.55 -21.64 5.85
CA GLY A 42 -0.70 -20.87 5.75
C GLY A 42 -0.59 -19.36 6.02
N ALA A 43 0.60 -18.82 6.31
CA ALA A 43 0.79 -17.38 6.46
C ALA A 43 0.54 -16.60 5.15
N SER A 44 -0.11 -15.44 5.27
CA SER A 44 -0.22 -14.44 4.21
C SER A 44 0.98 -13.49 4.25
N PHE A 45 1.39 -12.98 3.10
CA PHE A 45 2.51 -12.05 2.98
C PHE A 45 2.04 -10.72 2.42
N ILE A 46 2.52 -9.62 3.00
CA ILE A 46 2.31 -8.27 2.48
C ILE A 46 3.61 -7.77 1.86
N ASN A 47 3.57 -7.49 0.57
CA ASN A 47 4.64 -6.78 -0.12
C ASN A 47 4.28 -5.31 -0.21
N VAL A 48 5.19 -4.43 0.19
CA VAL A 48 5.05 -2.97 0.11
C VAL A 48 6.19 -2.39 -0.71
N LEU A 49 5.83 -1.55 -1.67
CA LEU A 49 6.72 -0.75 -2.49
C LEU A 49 6.32 0.72 -2.33
N VAL A 50 7.23 1.54 -1.82
CA VAL A 50 7.07 2.99 -1.79
C VAL A 50 8.09 3.60 -2.75
N MET A 51 7.61 4.38 -3.71
CA MET A 51 8.45 5.18 -4.58
C MET A 51 8.17 6.66 -4.29
N THR A 52 9.21 7.40 -3.96
CA THR A 52 9.11 8.84 -3.70
C THR A 52 9.80 9.60 -4.81
N HIS A 53 9.22 10.73 -5.21
CA HIS A 53 9.88 11.67 -6.11
C HIS A 53 10.20 12.95 -5.34
N SER A 54 11.48 13.17 -5.05
CA SER A 54 11.98 14.46 -4.58
C SER A 54 12.23 15.34 -5.80
N GLY A 55 11.50 16.45 -5.90
CA GLY A 55 11.85 17.50 -6.86
C GLY A 55 13.18 18.17 -6.47
N LYS A 56 13.43 19.39 -6.96
CA LYS A 56 14.54 20.25 -6.49
C LYS A 56 14.33 20.77 -5.04
N SER A 57 13.57 20.06 -4.23
CA SER A 57 13.16 20.47 -2.88
C SER A 57 13.42 19.33 -1.92
N ASP A 58 13.87 19.66 -0.70
CA ASP A 58 14.17 18.73 0.40
C ASP A 58 12.98 17.86 0.85
N LYS A 59 11.80 18.07 0.27
CA LYS A 59 10.57 17.36 0.59
C LYS A 59 10.06 16.59 -0.64
N PRO A 60 9.80 15.27 -0.55
CA PRO A 60 9.27 14.49 -1.66
C PRO A 60 7.91 15.03 -2.13
N GLY A 61 7.85 15.49 -3.38
CA GLY A 61 6.68 16.18 -3.92
C GLY A 61 5.50 15.23 -4.19
N MET A 62 5.79 14.00 -4.59
CA MET A 62 4.79 12.99 -4.95
C MET A 62 5.23 11.62 -4.45
N VAL A 63 4.26 10.84 -3.96
CA VAL A 63 4.48 9.52 -3.39
C VAL A 63 3.64 8.49 -4.12
N TRP A 64 4.26 7.39 -4.49
CA TRP A 64 3.63 6.23 -5.11
C TRP A 64 3.76 5.06 -4.16
N VAL A 65 2.64 4.41 -3.86
CA VAL A 65 2.56 3.28 -2.96
C VAL A 65 1.88 2.15 -3.71
N TRP A 66 2.54 1.01 -3.72
CA TRP A 66 1.97 -0.23 -4.20
C TRP A 66 2.07 -1.26 -3.09
N ALA A 67 0.98 -1.97 -2.84
CA ALA A 67 1.00 -3.10 -1.94
C ALA A 67 0.22 -4.28 -2.50
N GLN A 68 0.65 -5.47 -2.14
CA GLN A 68 0.01 -6.72 -2.54
C GLN A 68 -0.04 -7.66 -1.36
N VAL A 69 -1.21 -8.24 -1.10
CA VAL A 69 -1.37 -9.36 -0.16
C VAL A 69 -1.33 -10.66 -0.94
N THR A 70 -0.59 -11.64 -0.45
CA THR A 70 -0.40 -12.92 -1.15
C THR A 70 -0.52 -14.09 -0.18
N PRO A 71 -1.42 -15.06 -0.45
CA PRO A 71 -1.49 -16.28 0.33
C PRO A 71 -0.25 -17.13 0.02
N GLY A 72 0.59 -17.37 1.02
CA GLY A 72 1.84 -18.11 0.86
C GLY A 72 2.94 -17.37 0.08
N ARG A 73 4.15 -17.93 0.15
CA ARG A 73 5.40 -17.25 -0.28
C ARG A 73 5.72 -17.31 -1.78
N ARG A 74 4.85 -17.90 -2.61
CA ARG A 74 5.13 -18.20 -4.04
C ARG A 74 4.26 -17.45 -5.05
N ALA A 75 3.54 -16.43 -4.64
CA ALA A 75 2.75 -15.66 -5.59
C ALA A 75 3.64 -14.66 -6.36
N ARG A 76 3.51 -14.67 -7.69
CA ARG A 76 4.17 -13.68 -8.55
C ARG A 76 3.61 -12.29 -8.26
N THR A 77 4.45 -11.26 -8.41
CA THR A 77 4.01 -9.86 -8.44
C THR A 77 2.86 -9.73 -9.44
N ALA A 78 1.68 -9.37 -8.95
CA ALA A 78 0.50 -9.22 -9.78
C ALA A 78 0.55 -7.87 -10.51
N ALA A 79 -0.05 -7.80 -11.70
CA ALA A 79 -0.28 -6.53 -12.37
C ALA A 79 -1.13 -5.60 -11.47
N MET A 80 -0.97 -4.28 -11.59
CA MET A 80 -1.84 -3.33 -10.88
C MET A 80 -3.29 -3.50 -11.36
N THR A 81 -4.19 -3.86 -10.45
CA THR A 81 -5.62 -4.06 -10.76
C THR A 81 -6.48 -2.85 -10.43
N ASN A 82 -5.99 -1.99 -9.54
CA ASN A 82 -6.62 -0.75 -9.11
C ASN A 82 -5.57 0.34 -8.87
N LEU A 83 -6.00 1.60 -8.95
CA LEU A 83 -5.16 2.75 -8.63
C LEU A 83 -6.06 3.89 -8.17
N ALA A 84 -5.74 4.47 -7.02
CA ALA A 84 -6.34 5.71 -6.54
C ALA A 84 -5.29 6.80 -6.36
N LEU A 85 -5.70 8.04 -6.59
CA LEU A 85 -4.93 9.23 -6.24
C LEU A 85 -5.68 9.97 -5.14
N SER A 86 -4.97 10.36 -4.08
CA SER A 86 -5.49 11.30 -3.10
C SER A 86 -4.61 12.53 -2.96
N MET A 87 -5.28 13.68 -2.87
CA MET A 87 -4.66 14.98 -2.65
C MET A 87 -4.93 15.44 -1.21
N PRO A 88 -3.93 16.03 -0.55
CA PRO A 88 -4.08 16.50 0.81
C PRO A 88 -5.03 17.71 0.83
N PRO A 89 -5.69 17.97 1.97
CA PRO A 89 -6.56 19.13 2.06
C PRO A 89 -5.75 20.42 1.87
N SER A 90 -6.30 21.34 1.08
CA SER A 90 -5.75 22.68 0.90
C SER A 90 -5.74 23.42 2.23
N SER A 91 -4.59 23.95 2.65
CA SER A 91 -4.49 24.75 3.88
C SER A 91 -5.26 26.06 3.69
N GLY A 92 -6.49 26.10 4.17
CA GLY A 92 -7.35 27.29 4.06
C GLY A 92 -8.83 26.98 4.19
N PHE A 93 -9.23 25.73 3.95
CA PHE A 93 -10.60 25.27 4.17
C PHE A 93 -10.59 24.00 5.04
N HIS A 94 -11.60 23.80 5.88
CA HIS A 94 -11.85 22.55 6.60
C HIS A 94 -12.30 21.42 5.64
N THR A 95 -11.63 21.28 4.50
CA THR A 95 -11.93 20.26 3.51
C THR A 95 -11.24 18.96 3.91
N ARG A 96 -11.93 17.84 3.68
CA ARG A 96 -11.31 16.51 3.77
C ARG A 96 -10.39 16.32 2.56
N ALA A 97 -9.36 15.48 2.70
CA ALA A 97 -8.57 15.02 1.55
C ALA A 97 -9.50 14.47 0.45
N SER A 98 -9.27 14.85 -0.80
CA SER A 98 -10.01 14.30 -1.95
C SER A 98 -9.29 13.05 -2.44
N ALA A 99 -10.04 12.05 -2.87
CA ALA A 99 -9.48 10.84 -3.46
C ALA A 99 -10.32 10.41 -4.65
N SER A 100 -9.66 9.95 -5.72
CA SER A 100 -10.28 9.55 -6.97
C SER A 100 -9.67 8.24 -7.44
N GLN A 101 -10.53 7.29 -7.83
CA GLN A 101 -10.11 6.08 -8.52
C GLN A 101 -9.68 6.44 -9.94
N LEU A 102 -8.46 6.08 -10.33
CA LEU A 102 -7.90 6.29 -11.67
C LEU A 102 -7.97 5.02 -12.53
N MET A 103 -7.93 3.84 -11.89
CA MET A 103 -7.96 2.55 -12.57
C MET A 103 -8.68 1.50 -11.71
N GLY A 104 -9.32 0.53 -12.36
CA GLY A 104 -10.13 -0.50 -11.72
C GLY A 104 -11.62 -0.16 -11.78
N ALA A 105 -12.46 -1.17 -12.01
CA ALA A 105 -13.90 -1.00 -11.81
C ALA A 105 -14.09 -0.77 -10.32
N GLY A 106 -14.52 0.42 -9.91
CA GLY A 106 -14.76 0.77 -8.51
C GLY A 106 -15.82 -0.15 -7.91
N ALA A 107 -15.42 -1.35 -7.53
CA ALA A 107 -16.23 -2.27 -6.77
C ALA A 107 -16.62 -1.56 -5.49
N ALA A 108 -17.88 -1.70 -5.07
CA ALA A 108 -18.42 -1.02 -3.89
C ALA A 108 -17.57 -1.23 -2.62
N ASP A 109 -16.75 -2.29 -2.62
CA ASP A 109 -15.92 -2.71 -1.50
C ASP A 109 -14.40 -2.47 -1.72
N ASP A 110 -13.93 -1.76 -2.75
CA ASP A 110 -12.48 -1.50 -2.94
C ASP A 110 -11.97 -0.48 -1.90
N PRO A 111 -11.09 -0.88 -0.95
CA PRO A 111 -10.61 0.02 0.12
C PRO A 111 -9.56 1.02 -0.35
N THR A 112 -9.10 0.93 -1.61
CA THR A 112 -7.95 1.70 -2.14
C THR A 112 -8.16 3.20 -2.07
N VAL A 113 -9.36 3.69 -2.43
CA VAL A 113 -9.68 5.12 -2.38
C VAL A 113 -9.64 5.66 -0.95
N ASP A 114 -10.18 4.90 0.00
CA ASP A 114 -10.26 5.30 1.39
C ASP A 114 -8.90 5.27 2.08
N ILE A 115 -8.09 4.24 1.80
CA ILE A 115 -6.70 4.15 2.26
C ILE A 115 -5.88 5.30 1.66
N ALA A 116 -6.00 5.59 0.36
CA ALA A 116 -5.33 6.73 -0.26
C ALA A 116 -5.68 8.04 0.44
N ARG A 117 -6.97 8.24 0.76
CA ARG A 117 -7.46 9.43 1.48
C ARG A 117 -6.85 9.57 2.87
N ARG A 118 -6.85 8.50 3.67
CA ARG A 118 -6.23 8.48 5.01
C ARG A 118 -4.72 8.71 4.90
N LEU A 119 -4.10 8.04 3.94
CA LEU A 119 -2.76 8.23 3.38
C LEU A 119 -2.35 9.69 3.32
N SER A 120 -2.97 10.36 2.34
CA SER A 120 -2.67 11.72 1.95
C SER A 120 -2.98 12.72 3.07
N SER A 121 -4.07 12.52 3.80
CA SER A 121 -4.42 13.37 4.95
C SER A 121 -3.36 13.30 6.06
N ARG A 122 -2.87 12.09 6.36
CA ARG A 122 -1.87 11.85 7.42
C ARG A 122 -0.51 12.44 7.08
N PHE A 123 -0.02 12.20 5.87
CA PHE A 123 1.31 12.65 5.44
C PHE A 123 1.31 14.04 4.79
N LYS A 124 0.14 14.65 4.59
CA LYS A 124 -0.07 15.97 3.95
C LYS A 124 0.60 16.06 2.58
N ARG A 125 0.52 14.99 1.79
CA ARG A 125 1.17 14.87 0.47
C ARG A 125 0.25 14.20 -0.54
N PRO A 126 0.40 14.49 -1.85
CA PRO A 126 -0.23 13.70 -2.90
C PRO A 126 0.27 12.25 -2.85
N ILE A 127 -0.64 11.28 -2.78
CA ILE A 127 -0.31 9.84 -2.75
C ILE A 127 -1.10 9.09 -3.81
N PHE A 128 -0.39 8.36 -4.65
CA PHE A 128 -0.92 7.30 -5.51
C PHE A 128 -0.86 5.98 -4.75
N VAL A 129 -1.97 5.26 -4.68
CA VAL A 129 -2.06 3.96 -4.00
C VAL A 129 -2.65 2.92 -4.93
N SER A 130 -2.01 1.76 -5.00
CA SER A 130 -2.52 0.55 -5.67
C SER A 130 -2.45 -0.61 -4.69
N LEU A 131 -3.57 -1.30 -4.50
CA LEU A 131 -3.72 -2.40 -3.55
C LEU A 131 -4.20 -3.65 -4.27
N ASN A 132 -3.28 -4.59 -4.48
CA ASN A 132 -3.54 -5.83 -5.18
C ASN A 132 -3.90 -6.95 -4.21
N ASN A 133 -4.85 -7.80 -4.61
CA ASN A 133 -5.28 -9.00 -3.88
C ASN A 133 -5.71 -8.73 -2.42
N VAL A 134 -6.05 -7.50 -2.08
CA VAL A 134 -6.64 -7.17 -0.78
C VAL A 134 -8.07 -7.66 -0.81
N SER A 135 -8.34 -8.73 -0.06
CA SER A 135 -9.62 -9.41 -0.12
C SER A 135 -10.66 -8.61 0.66
N THR A 136 -11.42 -7.76 -0.03
CA THR A 136 -12.77 -7.35 0.42
C THR A 136 -13.87 -8.11 -0.30
N SER A 137 -13.51 -9.09 -1.14
CA SER A 137 -14.45 -9.80 -2.03
C SER A 137 -15.55 -10.50 -1.24
N ARG A 138 -16.68 -9.80 -1.09
CA ARG A 138 -17.94 -10.34 -0.58
C ARG A 138 -18.62 -11.30 -1.58
N LEU A 139 -18.07 -11.50 -2.78
CA LEU A 139 -18.85 -12.06 -3.90
C LEU A 139 -18.17 -13.13 -4.76
N THR A 140 -16.95 -13.58 -4.47
CA THR A 140 -16.30 -14.63 -5.28
C THR A 140 -16.09 -15.94 -4.53
N THR A 141 -17.11 -16.46 -3.83
CA THR A 141 -17.24 -17.90 -3.52
C THR A 141 -18.68 -18.22 -3.11
N SER A 142 -19.44 -18.72 -4.08
CA SER A 142 -20.52 -19.72 -4.03
C SER A 142 -21.27 -19.98 -2.69
N ALA A 143 -22.58 -19.68 -2.70
CA ALA A 143 -23.69 -20.46 -2.13
C ALA A 143 -23.74 -20.84 -0.63
N ALA A 144 -22.79 -20.43 0.20
CA ALA A 144 -22.95 -20.43 1.66
C ALA A 144 -22.51 -19.05 2.16
N GLY A 145 -23.39 -18.33 2.86
CA GLY A 145 -23.13 -16.95 3.28
C GLY A 145 -21.76 -16.79 3.95
N PRO A 146 -21.06 -15.65 3.76
CA PRO A 146 -19.76 -15.44 4.37
C PRO A 146 -19.91 -15.59 5.88
N SER A 147 -19.16 -16.52 6.47
CA SER A 147 -19.14 -16.65 7.92
C SER A 147 -18.61 -15.35 8.51
N LEU A 148 -19.19 -14.89 9.63
CA LEU A 148 -18.73 -13.70 10.34
C LEU A 148 -17.21 -13.75 10.60
N ALA A 149 -16.69 -14.96 10.88
CA ALA A 149 -15.26 -15.20 11.06
C ALA A 149 -14.40 -14.80 9.84
N LEU A 150 -14.86 -15.09 8.62
CA LEU A 150 -14.15 -14.71 7.39
C LEU A 150 -14.14 -13.18 7.22
N SER A 151 -15.26 -12.52 7.52
CA SER A 151 -15.36 -11.06 7.41
C SER A 151 -14.51 -10.33 8.45
N MET A 152 -14.36 -10.90 9.65
CA MET A 152 -13.49 -10.36 10.70
C MET A 152 -12.01 -10.49 10.30
N ALA A 153 -11.60 -11.68 9.83
CA ALA A 153 -10.23 -11.91 9.34
C ALA A 153 -9.83 -10.95 8.20
N GLN A 154 -10.76 -10.63 7.29
CA GLN A 154 -10.52 -9.66 6.21
C GLN A 154 -10.37 -8.22 6.71
N ALA A 155 -11.14 -7.83 7.73
CA ALA A 155 -11.01 -6.50 8.34
C ALA A 155 -9.66 -6.35 9.06
N ASP A 156 -9.22 -7.40 9.76
CA ASP A 156 -7.94 -7.41 10.47
C ASP A 156 -6.74 -7.39 9.49
N GLU A 157 -6.84 -8.09 8.34
CA GLU A 157 -5.86 -8.01 7.26
C GLU A 157 -5.72 -6.57 6.72
N LEU A 158 -6.84 -5.87 6.51
CA LEU A 158 -6.84 -4.50 6.01
C LEU A 158 -6.18 -3.53 7.00
N VAL A 159 -6.44 -3.71 8.30
CA VAL A 159 -5.83 -2.93 9.37
C VAL A 159 -4.32 -3.18 9.42
N ALA A 160 -3.90 -4.44 9.32
CA ALA A 160 -2.49 -4.83 9.28
C ALA A 160 -1.79 -4.20 8.07
N LEU A 161 -2.40 -4.28 6.88
CA LEU A 161 -1.90 -3.65 5.66
C LEU A 161 -1.72 -2.14 5.82
N GLU A 162 -2.74 -1.43 6.31
CA GLU A 162 -2.62 0.02 6.53
C GLU A 162 -1.51 0.36 7.53
N SER A 163 -1.33 -0.47 8.57
CA SER A 163 -0.24 -0.29 9.53
C SER A 163 1.14 -0.43 8.89
N CYS A 164 1.32 -1.41 8.00
CA CYS A 164 2.55 -1.59 7.22
C CYS A 164 2.80 -0.41 6.29
N LEU A 165 1.78 0.02 5.54
CA LEU A 165 1.88 1.19 4.66
C LEU A 165 2.31 2.45 5.40
N VAL A 166 1.75 2.69 6.58
CA VAL A 166 2.12 3.82 7.44
C VAL A 166 3.57 3.71 7.91
N ALA A 167 4.01 2.51 8.32
CA ALA A 167 5.38 2.30 8.77
C ALA A 167 6.39 2.60 7.65
N GLU A 168 6.13 2.10 6.44
CA GLU A 168 7.03 2.30 5.31
C GLU A 168 7.00 3.73 4.77
N LEU A 169 5.85 4.39 4.77
CA LEU A 169 5.77 5.82 4.43
C LEU A 169 6.50 6.72 5.42
N LYS A 170 6.53 6.38 6.72
CA LYS A 170 7.34 7.11 7.71
C LYS A 170 8.84 6.93 7.51
N GLN A 171 9.27 5.79 6.95
CA GLN A 171 10.68 5.54 6.65
C GLN A 171 11.11 6.24 5.35
N ALA A 172 10.20 6.36 4.38
CA ALA A 172 10.49 6.90 3.06
C ALA A 172 10.31 8.42 2.88
N LEU A 173 9.62 9.11 3.80
CA LEU A 173 9.24 10.53 3.70
C LEU A 173 9.83 11.41 4.80
#